data_AF-A0A010INA9-F1
#
_entry.id   AF-A0A010INA9-F1
#
_cell.length_a   1.000
_cell.length_b   1.000
_cell.length_c   1.000
_cell.angle_alpha   90.00
_cell.angle_beta   90.00
_cell.angle_gamma   90.00
#
_symmetry.space_group_name_H-M   'P 1'
#
loop_
_entity.id
_entity.type
_entity.pdbx_description
1 polymer ?
#
loop_
_entity_poly.entity_id
_entity_poly.type
_entity_poly.pdbx_seq_one_letter_code
_entity_poly.pdbx_strand_id
1 'polypeptide(L)'
;MLAQFDVNLVVLLVLLVCGLLSQNAAVTIAAGVLIVVKITPLNEFFPYIQAHGLNLGILILTIGVLTPIASGKLSGESILKSFISVKSIMAIAIGLLVAWLGGRGVKLMSSQPDVVAGLLIGTVAGVALLRGVPVGPLIAAGLLSLFIGK
;
A
#
# COMPACT_ATOMS: atom_id res chain seq x y z
N MET A 1 8.16 35.88 9.66
CA MET A 1 8.53 35.05 8.49
C MET A 1 8.83 33.59 8.93
N LEU A 2 8.06 33.05 9.89
CA LEU A 2 8.40 31.83 10.67
C LEU A 2 7.21 30.87 10.87
N ALA A 3 6.17 30.88 10.03
CA ALA A 3 4.97 30.08 10.33
C ALA A 3 4.16 29.61 9.12
N GLN A 4 4.81 29.33 7.99
CA GLN A 4 4.21 28.40 7.02
C GLN A 4 4.71 27.01 7.39
N PHE A 5 4.24 26.49 8.52
CA PHE A 5 4.43 25.08 8.85
C PHE A 5 3.86 24.29 7.67
N ASP A 6 4.76 23.63 6.96
CA ASP A 6 4.47 22.79 5.81
C ASP A 6 3.44 21.73 6.27
N VAL A 7 2.16 21.93 5.95
CA VAL A 7 1.05 21.10 6.46
C VAL A 7 1.33 19.61 6.19
N ASN A 8 1.96 19.31 5.06
CA ASN A 8 2.38 17.98 4.67
C ASN A 8 3.46 17.39 5.61
N LEU A 9 4.38 18.20 6.16
CA LEU A 9 5.32 17.74 7.20
C LEU A 9 4.59 17.40 8.50
N VAL A 10 3.62 18.23 8.89
CA VAL A 10 2.78 17.96 10.07
C VAL A 10 2.04 16.64 9.90
N VAL A 11 1.45 16.40 8.73
CA VAL A 11 0.80 15.11 8.41
C VAL A 11 1.80 13.97 8.57
N LEU A 12 2.98 14.01 7.94
CA LEU A 12 3.99 12.95 8.06
C LEU A 12 4.45 12.72 9.51
N LEU A 13 4.56 13.77 10.31
CA LEU A 13 4.96 13.70 11.71
C LEU A 13 3.87 13.02 12.55
N VAL A 14 2.59 13.33 12.29
CA VAL A 14 1.46 12.61 12.88
C VAL A 14 1.50 11.13 12.50
N LEU A 15 1.76 10.78 11.23
CA LEU A 15 1.86 9.38 10.81
C LEU A 15 3.03 8.66 11.49
N LEU A 16 4.16 9.34 11.70
CA LEU A 16 5.32 8.78 12.41
C LEU A 16 4.97 8.48 13.88
N VAL A 17 4.32 9.41 14.57
CA VAL A 17 3.84 9.20 15.94
C VAL A 17 2.81 8.06 15.98
N CYS A 18 1.87 8.02 15.05
CA CYS A 18 0.91 6.93 14.90
C CYS A 18 1.60 5.57 14.67
N GLY A 19 2.64 5.53 13.83
CA GLY A 19 3.44 4.32 13.60
C GLY A 19 4.13 3.82 14.86
N LEU A 20 4.69 4.74 15.65
CA LEU A 20 5.32 4.42 16.95
C LEU A 20 4.29 3.89 17.96
N LEU A 21 3.12 4.54 18.06
CA LEU A 21 2.05 4.11 18.97
C LEU A 21 1.43 2.77 18.56
N SER A 22 1.27 2.53 17.26
CA SER A 22 0.78 1.26 16.70
C SER A 22 1.84 0.15 16.72
N GLN A 23 3.09 0.47 17.12
CA GLN A 23 4.26 -0.43 17.02
C GLN A 23 4.46 -0.99 15.60
N ASN A 24 4.06 -0.23 14.58
CA ASN A 24 4.13 -0.65 13.20
C ASN A 24 5.42 -0.12 12.55
N ALA A 25 6.46 -0.97 12.54
CA ALA A 25 7.76 -0.62 11.98
C ALA A 25 7.68 -0.14 10.52
N ALA A 26 6.78 -0.71 9.71
CA ALA A 26 6.63 -0.32 8.31
C ALA A 26 6.16 1.14 8.17
N VAL A 27 5.14 1.55 8.95
CA VAL A 27 4.65 2.95 8.94
C VAL A 27 5.72 3.89 9.48
N THR A 28 6.35 3.54 10.59
CA THR A 28 7.38 4.36 11.24
C THR A 28 8.57 4.61 10.31
N ILE A 29 9.09 3.56 9.67
CA ILE A 29 10.21 3.66 8.74
C ILE A 29 9.82 4.47 7.51
N ALA A 30 8.65 4.19 6.90
CA ALA A 30 8.19 4.92 5.73
C ALA A 30 8.02 6.42 6.01
N ALA A 31 7.34 6.78 7.12
CA ALA A 31 7.16 8.17 7.52
C ALA A 31 8.49 8.85 7.84
N GLY A 32 9.40 8.16 8.55
CA GLY A 32 10.72 8.68 8.88
C GLY A 32 11.58 8.97 7.64
N VAL A 33 11.62 8.04 6.69
CA VAL A 33 12.33 8.22 5.41
C VAL A 33 11.75 9.41 4.64
N LEU A 34 10.42 9.52 4.52
CA LEU A 34 9.78 10.63 3.80
C LEU A 34 10.04 11.98 4.47
N ILE A 35 10.11 12.05 5.80
CA ILE A 35 10.47 13.27 6.54
C ILE A 35 11.91 13.68 6.22
N VAL A 36 12.86 12.73 6.24
CA VAL A 36 14.27 13.00 5.88
C VAL A 36 14.40 13.48 4.44
N VAL A 37 13.74 12.80 3.50
CA VAL A 37 13.73 13.19 2.08
C VAL A 37 13.10 14.58 1.89
N LYS A 38 12.06 14.93 2.66
CA LYS A 38 11.39 16.23 2.55
C LYS A 38 12.24 17.39 3.09
N ILE A 39 12.98 17.18 4.18
CA ILE A 39 13.81 18.23 4.81
C ILE A 39 15.12 18.45 4.03
N THR A 40 15.54 17.46 3.24
CA THR A 40 16.70 17.54 2.34
C THR A 40 16.29 18.05 0.95
N PRO A 41 17.25 18.53 0.12
CA PRO A 41 16.97 18.89 -1.28
C PRO A 41 16.48 17.71 -2.15
N LEU A 42 16.40 16.50 -1.59
CA LEU A 42 15.89 15.30 -2.25
C LEU A 42 14.37 15.32 -2.49
N ASN A 43 13.65 16.34 -2.01
CA ASN A 43 12.23 16.59 -2.28
C ASN A 43 11.91 16.56 -3.79
N GLU A 44 12.83 16.98 -4.66
CA GLU A 44 12.69 16.94 -6.12
C GLU A 44 12.48 15.52 -6.67
N PHE A 45 12.88 14.49 -5.92
CA PHE A 45 12.72 13.08 -6.31
C PHE A 45 11.39 12.46 -5.90
N PHE A 46 10.49 13.15 -5.17
CA PHE A 46 9.16 12.59 -4.86
C PHE A 46 8.37 12.05 -6.04
N PRO A 47 8.29 12.71 -7.23
CA PRO A 47 7.60 12.14 -8.37
C PRO A 47 8.22 10.81 -8.83
N TYR A 48 9.55 10.67 -8.75
CA TYR A 48 10.24 9.42 -9.08
C TYR A 48 9.96 8.34 -8.03
N ILE A 49 10.01 8.69 -6.74
CA ILE A 49 9.68 7.79 -5.62
C ILE A 49 8.24 7.29 -5.75
N GLN A 50 7.30 8.15 -6.10
CA GLN A 50 5.89 7.77 -6.25
C GLN A 50 5.67 6.88 -7.48
N ALA A 51 6.25 7.24 -8.64
CA ALA A 51 6.08 6.49 -9.88
C ALA A 51 6.75 5.11 -9.85
N HIS A 52 7.98 5.03 -9.35
CA HIS A 52 8.76 3.79 -9.37
C HIS A 52 8.68 3.01 -8.05
N GLY A 53 8.46 3.68 -6.92
CA GLY A 53 8.42 3.03 -5.61
C GLY A 53 7.27 2.04 -5.48
N LEU A 54 6.09 2.35 -6.02
CA LEU A 54 4.97 1.40 -6.04
C LEU A 54 5.30 0.17 -6.90
N ASN A 55 5.85 0.38 -8.10
CA ASN A 55 6.16 -0.71 -9.02
C ASN A 55 7.26 -1.64 -8.45
N LEU A 56 8.32 -1.04 -7.89
CA LEU A 56 9.36 -1.78 -7.18
C LEU A 56 8.81 -2.51 -5.94
N GLY A 57 7.93 -1.88 -5.18
CA GLY A 57 7.27 -2.49 -4.03
C GLY A 57 6.45 -3.72 -4.42
N ILE A 58 5.62 -3.62 -5.45
CA ILE A 58 4.82 -4.74 -5.97
C ILE A 58 5.73 -5.86 -6.48
N LEU A 59 6.82 -5.54 -7.17
CA LEU A 59 7.78 -6.51 -7.66
C LEU A 59 8.44 -7.28 -6.49
N ILE A 60 8.93 -6.58 -5.47
CA ILE A 60 9.51 -7.20 -4.27
C ILE A 60 8.48 -8.07 -3.54
N LEU A 61 7.24 -7.58 -3.39
CA LEU A 61 6.15 -8.35 -2.79
C LEU A 61 5.85 -9.63 -3.60
N THR A 62 5.83 -9.54 -4.93
CA THR A 62 5.58 -10.68 -5.83
C THR A 62 6.66 -11.74 -5.68
N ILE A 63 7.94 -11.33 -5.63
CA ILE A 63 9.06 -12.25 -5.36
C ILE A 63 8.87 -12.96 -4.01
N GLY A 64 8.51 -12.21 -2.96
CA GLY A 64 8.25 -12.77 -1.63
C GLY A 64 7.12 -13.82 -1.64
N VAL A 65 6.02 -13.54 -2.33
CA VAL A 65 4.86 -14.46 -2.44
C VAL A 65 5.20 -15.71 -3.27
N LEU A 66 6.07 -15.61 -4.28
CA LEU A 66 6.50 -16.76 -5.10
C LEU A 66 7.60 -17.60 -4.42
N THR A 67 8.26 -17.10 -3.38
CA THR A 67 9.36 -17.78 -2.67
C THR A 67 9.00 -19.18 -2.13
N PRO A 68 7.81 -19.44 -1.55
CA PRO A 68 7.42 -20.78 -1.10
C PRO A 68 7.32 -21.81 -2.24
N ILE A 69 6.99 -21.36 -3.44
CA ILE A 69 6.94 -22.19 -4.64
C ILE A 69 8.38 -22.49 -5.11
N ALA A 70 9.22 -21.45 -5.21
CA ALA A 70 10.62 -21.58 -5.63
C ALA A 70 11.47 -22.41 -4.65
N SER A 71 11.17 -22.35 -3.35
CA SER A 71 11.87 -23.12 -2.31
C SER A 71 11.38 -24.56 -2.18
N GLY A 72 10.42 -25.01 -2.99
CA GLY A 72 9.87 -26.36 -2.95
C GLY A 72 9.03 -26.68 -1.72
N LYS A 73 8.70 -25.68 -0.88
CA LYS A 73 7.82 -25.84 0.29
C LYS A 73 6.39 -26.18 -0.09
N LEU A 74 5.95 -25.78 -1.29
CA LEU A 74 4.71 -26.27 -1.91
C LEU A 74 5.02 -27.41 -2.88
N SER A 75 4.65 -28.64 -2.50
CA SER A 75 4.69 -29.80 -3.39
C SER A 75 3.69 -29.63 -4.55
N GLY A 76 4.07 -30.02 -5.77
CA GLY A 76 3.20 -29.93 -6.96
C GLY A 76 1.86 -30.65 -6.81
N GLU A 77 1.82 -31.74 -6.03
CA GLU A 77 0.58 -32.46 -5.68
C GLU A 77 -0.35 -31.62 -4.80
N SER A 78 0.18 -30.81 -3.89
CA SER A 78 -0.59 -29.90 -3.04
C SER A 78 -1.20 -28.74 -3.82
N ILE A 79 -0.53 -28.32 -4.91
CA ILE A 79 -1.04 -27.31 -5.84
C ILE A 79 -2.22 -27.91 -6.61
N LEU A 80 -2.07 -29.09 -7.21
CA LEU A 80 -3.14 -29.78 -7.94
C LEU A 80 -4.35 -30.12 -7.05
N LYS A 81 -4.12 -30.59 -5.82
CA LYS A 81 -5.20 -30.79 -4.83
C LYS A 81 -5.86 -29.48 -4.40
N SER A 82 -5.11 -28.38 -4.34
CA SER A 82 -5.69 -27.07 -4.00
C SER A 82 -6.69 -26.65 -5.07
N PHE A 83 -6.38 -26.78 -6.37
CA PHE A 83 -7.31 -26.41 -7.44
C PHE A 83 -8.69 -27.11 -7.40
N ILE A 84 -8.77 -28.29 -6.79
CA ILE A 84 -10.03 -29.06 -6.65
C ILE A 84 -10.80 -28.66 -5.37
N SER A 85 -10.14 -28.05 -4.40
CA SER A 85 -10.78 -27.61 -3.15
C SER A 85 -11.63 -26.37 -3.36
N VAL A 86 -12.89 -26.41 -2.89
CA VAL A 86 -13.83 -25.28 -2.88
C VAL A 86 -13.19 -24.03 -2.27
N LYS A 87 -12.36 -24.18 -1.22
CA LYS A 87 -11.65 -23.06 -0.59
C LYS A 87 -10.65 -22.39 -1.53
N SER A 88 -9.96 -23.17 -2.36
CA SER A 88 -8.96 -22.63 -3.30
C SER A 88 -9.63 -21.97 -4.50
N ILE A 89 -10.73 -22.53 -5.02
CA ILE A 89 -11.52 -21.89 -6.08
C ILE A 89 -12.01 -20.52 -5.61
N MET A 90 -12.52 -20.44 -4.38
CA MET A 90 -12.93 -19.16 -3.78
C MET A 90 -11.76 -18.19 -3.60
N ALA A 91 -10.58 -18.69 -3.18
CA ALA A 91 -9.36 -17.89 -3.10
C ALA A 91 -8.90 -17.36 -4.46
N ILE A 92 -8.98 -18.17 -5.53
CA ILE A 92 -8.65 -17.76 -6.90
C ILE A 92 -9.64 -16.69 -7.38
N ALA A 93 -10.95 -16.88 -7.14
CA ALA A 93 -11.96 -15.89 -7.51
C ALA A 93 -11.74 -14.54 -6.80
N ILE A 94 -11.47 -14.55 -5.50
CA ILE A 94 -11.15 -13.34 -4.74
C ILE A 94 -9.83 -12.72 -5.25
N GLY A 95 -8.81 -13.52 -5.53
CA GLY A 95 -7.55 -13.05 -6.09
C GLY A 95 -7.71 -12.33 -7.42
N LEU A 96 -8.52 -12.89 -8.34
CA LEU A 96 -8.86 -12.25 -9.61
C LEU A 96 -9.61 -10.93 -9.42
N LEU A 97 -10.59 -10.90 -8.50
CA LEU A 97 -11.32 -9.67 -8.18
C LEU A 97 -10.39 -8.59 -7.62
N VAL A 98 -9.52 -8.93 -6.66
CA VAL A 98 -8.58 -7.98 -6.05
C VAL A 98 -7.56 -7.46 -7.07
N ALA A 99 -7.05 -8.31 -7.96
CA ALA A 99 -6.15 -7.88 -9.03
C ALA A 99 -6.82 -6.89 -9.98
N TRP A 100 -8.09 -7.14 -10.35
CA TRP A 100 -8.88 -6.24 -11.18
C TRP A 100 -9.15 -4.90 -10.48
N LEU A 101 -9.48 -4.92 -9.18
CA LEU A 101 -9.65 -3.71 -8.37
C LEU A 101 -8.34 -2.92 -8.25
N GLY A 102 -7.20 -3.60 -8.09
CA GLY A 102 -5.89 -2.96 -8.06
C GLY A 102 -5.61 -2.16 -9.34
N GLY A 103 -5.89 -2.74 -10.51
CA GLY A 103 -5.77 -2.04 -11.79
C GLY A 103 -6.62 -0.77 -11.88
N ARG A 104 -7.86 -0.81 -11.38
CA ARG A 104 -8.71 0.40 -11.29
C ARG A 104 -8.20 1.40 -10.27
N GLY A 105 -7.67 0.92 -9.15
CA GLY A 105 -7.08 1.74 -8.09
C GLY A 105 -5.90 2.57 -8.60
N VAL A 106 -4.98 1.97 -9.39
CA VAL A 106 -3.86 2.72 -10.01
C VAL A 106 -4.39 3.86 -10.86
N LYS A 107 -5.42 3.59 -11.69
CA LYS A 107 -6.00 4.61 -12.56
C LYS A 107 -6.65 5.75 -11.78
N LEU A 108 -7.43 5.43 -10.73
CA LEU A 108 -8.03 6.43 -9.85
C LEU A 108 -6.96 7.31 -9.19
N MET A 109 -5.85 6.70 -8.77
CA MET A 109 -4.76 7.41 -8.11
C MET A 109 -4.07 8.43 -9.02
N SER A 110 -3.96 8.13 -10.32
CA SER A 110 -3.41 9.06 -11.31
C SER A 110 -4.41 10.15 -11.73
N SER A 111 -5.71 9.86 -11.69
CA SER A 111 -6.74 10.80 -12.17
C SER A 111 -7.28 11.75 -11.10
N GLN A 112 -7.30 11.35 -9.82
CA GLN A 112 -7.91 12.13 -8.73
C GLN A 112 -7.06 12.09 -7.45
N PRO A 113 -5.93 12.84 -7.38
CA PRO A 113 -5.02 12.80 -6.25
C PRO A 113 -5.65 13.27 -4.92
N ASP A 114 -6.66 14.13 -4.96
CA ASP A 114 -7.37 14.58 -3.75
C ASP A 114 -8.08 13.43 -3.03
N VAL A 115 -8.67 12.51 -3.80
CA VAL A 115 -9.33 11.31 -3.27
C VAL A 115 -8.29 10.37 -2.66
N VAL A 116 -7.10 10.28 -3.27
CA VAL A 116 -5.98 9.50 -2.75
C VAL A 116 -5.50 10.05 -1.41
N ALA A 117 -5.42 11.38 -1.27
CA ALA A 117 -5.05 12.00 0.00
C ALA A 117 -6.03 11.60 1.13
N GLY A 118 -7.34 11.63 0.84
CA GLY A 118 -8.37 11.15 1.77
C GLY A 118 -8.21 9.65 2.12
N LEU A 119 -7.94 8.81 1.12
CA LEU A 119 -7.67 7.37 1.30
C LEU A 119 -6.42 7.12 2.16
N LEU A 120 -5.35 7.90 1.97
CA LEU A 120 -4.13 7.82 2.77
C LEU A 120 -4.39 8.18 4.23
N ILE A 121 -5.14 9.25 4.49
CA ILE A 121 -5.52 9.63 5.85
C ILE A 121 -6.36 8.51 6.50
N GLY A 122 -7.37 8.00 5.80
CA GLY A 122 -8.23 6.93 6.32
C GLY A 122 -7.49 5.62 6.60
N THR A 123 -6.60 5.21 5.70
CA THR A 123 -5.81 3.98 5.86
C THR A 123 -4.79 4.10 6.98
N VAL A 124 -4.14 5.26 7.16
CA VAL A 124 -3.20 5.45 8.27
C VAL A 124 -3.93 5.58 9.61
N ALA A 125 -5.06 6.27 9.65
CA ALA A 125 -5.92 6.29 10.84
C ALA A 125 -6.38 4.88 11.22
N GLY A 126 -6.77 4.06 10.25
CA GLY A 126 -7.12 2.66 10.46
C GLY A 126 -5.96 1.83 11.01
N VAL A 127 -4.74 2.00 10.49
CA VAL A 127 -3.54 1.32 11.00
C VAL A 127 -3.20 1.78 12.43
N ALA A 128 -3.33 3.08 12.71
CA ALA A 128 -3.04 3.65 14.02
C ALA A 128 -4.03 3.18 15.09
N LEU A 129 -5.33 3.16 14.77
CA LEU A 129 -6.40 2.86 15.72
C LEU A 129 -6.69 1.35 15.85
N LEU A 130 -6.62 0.61 14.74
CA LEU A 130 -7.00 -0.81 14.68
C LEU A 130 -5.81 -1.76 14.71
N ARG A 131 -4.57 -1.25 14.88
CA ARG A 131 -3.32 -2.02 14.79
C ARG A 131 -3.18 -2.80 13.48
N GLY A 132 -3.73 -2.24 12.39
CA GLY A 132 -3.68 -2.83 11.06
C GLY A 132 -2.28 -2.77 10.44
N VAL A 133 -2.13 -3.38 9.26
CA VAL A 133 -0.91 -3.28 8.45
C VAL A 133 -1.16 -2.29 7.31
N PRO A 134 -0.23 -1.37 7.00
CA PRO A 134 -0.37 -0.48 5.86
C PRO A 134 -0.30 -1.28 4.56
N VAL A 135 -1.45 -1.51 3.93
CA VAL A 135 -1.55 -2.24 2.64
C VAL A 135 -1.47 -1.29 1.43
N GLY A 136 -1.20 -0.01 1.69
CA GLY A 136 -1.17 1.06 0.70
C GLY A 136 -2.56 1.53 0.25
N PRO A 137 -2.63 2.70 -0.41
CA PRO A 137 -3.89 3.25 -0.92
C PRO A 137 -4.47 2.45 -2.10
N LEU A 138 -3.71 1.53 -2.71
CA LEU A 138 -4.08 0.86 -3.95
C LEU A 138 -5.37 0.02 -3.82
N ILE A 139 -5.46 -0.81 -2.78
CA ILE A 139 -6.63 -1.66 -2.54
C ILE A 139 -7.84 -0.80 -2.18
N ALA A 140 -7.62 0.19 -1.33
CA ALA A 140 -8.66 1.11 -0.90
C ALA A 140 -9.18 1.96 -2.07
N ALA A 141 -8.30 2.42 -2.96
CA ALA A 141 -8.65 3.10 -4.21
C ALA A 141 -9.39 2.16 -5.17
N GLY A 142 -8.97 0.89 -5.26
CA GLY A 142 -9.68 -0.12 -6.04
C GLY A 142 -11.12 -0.32 -5.55
N LEU A 143 -11.32 -0.46 -4.24
CA LEU A 143 -12.66 -0.55 -3.64
C LEU A 143 -13.47 0.72 -3.85
N LEU A 144 -12.87 1.89 -3.61
CA LEU A 144 -13.54 3.17 -3.80
C LEU A 144 -13.94 3.41 -5.25
N SER A 145 -13.15 2.93 -6.21
CA SER A 145 -13.44 3.04 -7.64
C SER A 145 -14.74 2.33 -8.07
N LEU A 146 -15.25 1.40 -7.26
CA LEU A 146 -16.55 0.78 -7.46
C LEU A 146 -17.71 1.73 -7.14
N PHE A 147 -17.52 2.60 -6.16
CA PHE A 147 -18.54 3.53 -5.67
C PHE A 147 -18.50 4.88 -6.39
N ILE A 148 -17.30 5.35 -6.75
CA ILE A 148 -17.11 6.67 -7.37
C ILE A 148 -17.25 6.61 -8.91
N GLY A 149 -17.24 5.42 -9.52
CA GLY A 149 -17.66 5.23 -10.90
C GLY A 149 -16.88 6.04 -11.95
N LYS A 150 -15.72 5.51 -12.36
CA LYS A 150 -14.83 5.97 -13.45
C LYS A 150 -14.16 7.33 -13.24
#